data_AF-A0A6A5G9W3-F1
#
_entry.id   AF-A0A6A5G9W3-F1
#
_cell.length_a   1.000
_cell.length_b   1.000
_cell.length_c   1.000
_cell.angle_alpha   90.00
_cell.angle_beta   90.00
_cell.angle_gamma   90.00
#
_symmetry.space_group_name_H-M   'P 1'
#
loop_
_entity.id
_entity.type
_entity.pdbx_description
1 polymer ?
#
loop_
_entity_poly.entity_id
_entity_poly.type
_entity_poly.pdbx_seq_one_letter_code
_entity_poly.pdbx_strand_id
1 'polypeptide(L)'
;MKIILGSLDHQLHVENFIIEYRGNQDEVMCFLPFLNPNYLKFIKLKNCEANNASMYRILNLPQVVQCNRVWVDGFPRVQMKLFWNIPRVILTKVNFSFHDISRLIQHYIQHDTFEYFSMEGVSDDWFPDDSDTFIDDKNRKSMIVKGTKFSIKIVQKREKKRLF
;
A
#
# COMPACT_ATOMS: atom_id res chain seq x y z
N MET A 1 -9.10 -6.79 -24.24
CA MET A 1 -7.74 -6.64 -23.67
C MET A 1 -7.08 -7.98 -23.30
N LYS A 2 -7.79 -8.97 -22.73
CA LYS A 2 -7.28 -10.35 -22.55
C LYS A 2 -6.61 -10.98 -23.79
N ILE A 3 -7.05 -10.58 -24.99
CA ILE A 3 -6.62 -11.14 -26.28
C ILE A 3 -5.17 -10.76 -26.63
N ILE A 4 -4.66 -9.58 -26.23
CA ILE A 4 -3.34 -9.10 -26.68
C ILE A 4 -2.20 -9.67 -25.82
N LEU A 5 -2.40 -9.79 -24.51
CA LEU A 5 -1.37 -10.34 -23.62
C LEU A 5 -1.39 -11.88 -23.59
N GLY A 6 -2.56 -12.48 -23.82
CA GLY A 6 -2.71 -13.94 -23.91
C GLY A 6 -2.03 -14.57 -25.12
N SER A 7 -1.66 -13.78 -26.13
CA SER A 7 -0.92 -14.22 -27.32
C SER A 7 0.60 -14.08 -27.18
N LEU A 8 1.10 -13.68 -26.01
CA LEU A 8 2.54 -13.60 -25.76
C LEU A 8 3.07 -14.98 -25.39
N ASP A 9 4.10 -15.44 -26.09
CA ASP A 9 4.78 -16.71 -25.79
C ASP A 9 5.78 -16.59 -24.62
N HIS A 10 5.87 -15.41 -23.99
CA HIS A 10 6.78 -15.13 -22.90
C HIS A 10 6.15 -14.18 -21.87
N GLN A 11 6.72 -14.18 -20.66
CA GLN A 11 6.36 -13.23 -19.62
C GLN A 11 7.08 -11.89 -19.82
N LEU A 12 6.37 -10.80 -19.56
CA LEU A 12 6.89 -9.43 -19.67
C LEU A 12 7.78 -9.08 -18.48
N HIS A 13 8.92 -8.45 -18.78
CA HIS A 13 9.83 -7.87 -17.79
C HIS A 13 9.40 -6.44 -17.47
N VAL A 14 8.56 -6.29 -16.44
CA VAL A 14 8.05 -4.99 -15.99
C VAL A 14 8.55 -4.70 -14.59
N GLU A 15 9.35 -3.65 -14.42
CA GLU A 15 9.86 -3.26 -13.10
C GLU A 15 8.83 -2.48 -12.28
N ASN A 16 8.00 -1.68 -12.93
CA ASN A 16 7.06 -0.77 -12.30
C ASN A 16 5.68 -0.94 -12.93
N PHE A 17 4.69 -1.36 -12.15
CA PHE A 17 3.31 -1.51 -12.60
C PHE A 17 2.39 -0.54 -11.85
N ILE A 18 1.73 0.35 -12.57
CA ILE A 18 0.81 1.33 -11.98
C ILE A 18 -0.53 1.20 -12.67
N ILE A 19 -1.59 1.00 -11.88
CA ILE A 19 -2.95 0.90 -12.40
C ILE A 19 -3.94 1.68 -11.53
N GLU A 20 -4.84 2.37 -12.22
CA GLU A 20 -6.03 2.97 -11.65
C GLU A 20 -7.23 2.17 -12.12
N TYR A 21 -8.10 1.72 -11.20
CA TYR A 21 -9.25 0.88 -11.54
C TYR A 21 -10.42 1.13 -10.59
N ARG A 22 -11.63 0.78 -11.03
CA ARG A 22 -12.88 1.01 -10.27
C ARG A 22 -13.29 -0.21 -9.45
N GLY A 23 -12.36 -0.70 -8.62
CA GLY A 23 -12.59 -1.80 -7.67
C GLY A 23 -12.74 -3.21 -8.26
N ASN A 24 -12.89 -3.35 -9.58
CA ASN A 24 -12.90 -4.65 -10.24
C ASN A 24 -11.47 -5.18 -10.41
N GLN A 25 -11.11 -6.21 -9.63
CA GLN A 25 -9.80 -6.86 -9.75
C GLN A 25 -9.56 -7.47 -11.12
N ASP A 26 -10.60 -7.87 -11.87
CA ASP A 26 -10.41 -8.48 -13.18
C ASP A 26 -9.71 -7.55 -14.17
N GLU A 27 -9.86 -6.23 -14.02
CA GLU A 27 -9.12 -5.23 -14.80
C GLU A 27 -7.62 -5.36 -14.57
N VAL A 28 -7.21 -5.55 -13.32
CA VAL A 28 -5.79 -5.73 -12.94
C VAL A 28 -5.29 -7.12 -13.32
N MET A 29 -6.12 -8.15 -13.12
CA MET A 29 -5.80 -9.55 -13.45
C MET A 29 -5.66 -9.80 -14.96
N CYS A 30 -6.09 -8.87 -15.82
CA CYS A 30 -5.79 -8.94 -17.25
C CYS A 30 -4.31 -8.73 -17.57
N PHE A 31 -3.53 -8.15 -16.66
CA PHE A 31 -2.12 -7.80 -16.90
C PHE A 31 -1.17 -8.62 -16.04
N LEU A 32 -1.43 -8.67 -14.72
CA LEU A 32 -0.45 -9.18 -13.78
C LEU A 32 0.03 -10.60 -14.08
N PRO A 33 -0.82 -11.59 -14.44
CA PRO A 33 -0.37 -12.95 -14.72
C PRO A 33 0.65 -13.08 -15.85
N PHE A 34 0.75 -12.08 -16.72
CA PHE A 34 1.70 -12.04 -17.84
C PHE A 34 3.03 -11.39 -17.47
N LEU A 35 3.20 -10.90 -16.23
CA LEU A 35 4.45 -10.31 -15.75
C LEU A 35 5.35 -11.39 -15.15
N ASN A 36 6.66 -11.29 -15.39
CA ASN A 36 7.64 -12.17 -14.77
C ASN A 36 7.72 -11.90 -13.25
N PRO A 37 7.54 -12.94 -12.40
CA PRO A 37 7.57 -12.79 -10.95
C PRO A 37 8.84 -12.17 -10.37
N ASN A 38 10.00 -12.42 -11.00
CA ASN A 38 11.29 -11.98 -10.48
C ASN A 38 11.69 -10.56 -10.92
N TYR A 39 10.85 -9.87 -11.71
CA TYR A 39 11.22 -8.59 -12.31
C TYR A 39 10.46 -7.39 -11.71
N LEU A 40 9.28 -7.63 -11.13
CA LEU A 40 8.44 -6.57 -10.58
C LEU A 40 9.03 -6.01 -9.29
N LYS A 41 9.55 -4.78 -9.33
CA LYS A 41 10.13 -4.10 -8.18
C LYS A 41 9.09 -3.25 -7.44
N PHE A 42 8.12 -2.70 -8.17
CA PHE A 42 7.12 -1.78 -7.62
C PHE A 42 5.76 -1.97 -8.27
N ILE A 43 4.72 -2.00 -7.42
CA ILE A 43 3.33 -1.93 -7.87
C ILE A 43 2.56 -0.82 -7.14
N LYS A 44 1.76 -0.07 -7.91
CA LYS A 44 0.78 0.89 -7.39
C LYS A 44 -0.62 0.53 -7.84
N LEU A 45 -1.50 0.35 -6.87
CA LEU A 45 -2.92 0.07 -7.04
C LEU A 45 -3.70 1.29 -6.55
N LYS A 46 -4.46 1.94 -7.44
CA LYS A 46 -5.33 3.06 -7.08
C LYS A 46 -6.79 2.71 -7.35
N ASN A 47 -7.59 2.71 -6.29
CA ASN A 47 -9.04 2.55 -6.37
C ASN A 47 -9.71 3.90 -6.62
N CYS A 48 -10.34 4.05 -7.78
CA CYS A 48 -11.10 5.23 -8.16
C CYS A 48 -12.57 5.10 -7.71
N GLU A 49 -12.79 5.11 -6.38
CA GLU A 49 -14.11 5.29 -5.73
C GLU A 49 -15.03 4.06 -5.67
N ALA A 50 -14.53 2.84 -5.85
CA ALA A 50 -15.35 1.67 -5.57
C ALA A 50 -15.40 1.36 -4.06
N ASN A 51 -16.61 1.40 -3.49
CA ASN A 51 -16.85 1.18 -2.06
C ASN A 51 -16.56 -0.25 -1.57
N ASN A 52 -16.49 -1.22 -2.49
CA ASN A 52 -16.22 -2.63 -2.20
C ASN A 52 -14.98 -3.15 -2.94
N ALA A 53 -14.02 -2.26 -3.24
CA ALA A 53 -12.77 -2.67 -3.87
C ALA A 53 -12.03 -3.68 -2.99
N SER A 54 -11.65 -4.81 -3.58
CA SER A 54 -10.78 -5.80 -2.96
C SER A 54 -9.49 -5.88 -3.77
N MET A 55 -8.43 -6.34 -3.11
CA MET A 55 -7.12 -6.59 -3.73
C MET A 55 -6.55 -7.96 -3.35
N TYR A 56 -7.40 -8.83 -2.78
CA TYR A 56 -6.98 -10.14 -2.27
C TYR A 56 -6.34 -11.01 -3.35
N ARG A 57 -6.92 -11.06 -4.57
CA ARG A 57 -6.34 -11.86 -5.66
C ARG A 57 -5.04 -11.25 -6.13
N ILE A 58 -4.98 -9.92 -6.20
CA ILE A 58 -3.80 -9.18 -6.66
C ILE A 58 -2.59 -9.41 -5.74
N LEU A 59 -2.74 -9.19 -4.44
CA LEU A 59 -1.61 -9.25 -3.50
C LEU A 59 -1.11 -10.67 -3.21
N ASN A 60 -1.86 -11.71 -3.58
CA ASN A 60 -1.42 -13.10 -3.47
C ASN A 60 -0.75 -13.63 -4.74
N LEU A 61 -0.61 -12.81 -5.79
CA LEU A 61 0.10 -13.22 -7.00
C LEU A 61 1.61 -13.31 -6.74
N PRO A 62 2.32 -14.33 -7.25
CA PRO A 62 3.76 -14.51 -7.03
C PRO A 62 4.59 -13.25 -7.29
N GLN A 63 4.35 -12.58 -8.42
CA GLN A 63 5.00 -11.35 -8.85
C GLN A 63 4.77 -10.17 -7.90
N VAL A 64 3.65 -10.14 -7.19
CA VAL A 64 3.37 -9.08 -6.20
C VAL A 64 3.95 -9.45 -4.84
N VAL A 65 3.89 -10.72 -4.45
CA VAL A 65 4.49 -11.21 -3.20
C VAL A 65 6.02 -11.03 -3.21
N GLN A 66 6.65 -11.20 -4.37
CA GLN A 66 8.10 -11.04 -4.54
C GLN A 66 8.52 -9.59 -4.80
N CYS A 67 7.58 -8.65 -4.93
CA CYS A 67 7.93 -7.27 -5.20
C CYS A 67 8.48 -6.55 -3.96
N ASN A 68 9.39 -5.60 -4.18
CA ASN A 68 10.02 -4.87 -3.10
C ASN A 68 9.09 -3.81 -2.49
N ARG A 69 8.14 -3.31 -3.28
CA ARG A 69 7.33 -2.16 -2.89
C ARG A 69 5.90 -2.23 -3.42
N VAL A 70 4.94 -2.03 -2.51
CA VAL A 70 3.52 -1.88 -2.84
C VAL A 70 3.00 -0.52 -2.38
N TRP A 71 2.29 0.17 -3.26
CA TRP A 71 1.48 1.35 -2.94
C TRP A 71 0.00 1.06 -3.18
N VAL A 72 -0.82 1.17 -2.14
CA VAL A 72 -2.29 1.09 -2.22
C VAL A 72 -2.93 2.46 -1.95
N ASP A 73 -3.77 2.95 -2.86
CA ASP A 73 -4.45 4.25 -2.75
C ASP A 73 -5.98 4.10 -2.86
N GLY A 74 -6.73 4.62 -1.88
CA GLY A 74 -8.19 4.77 -1.97
C GLY A 74 -9.01 3.51 -1.68
N PHE A 75 -8.43 2.49 -1.05
CA PHE A 75 -9.16 1.26 -0.73
C PHE A 75 -9.92 1.40 0.59
N PRO A 76 -11.22 1.04 0.66
CA PRO A 76 -11.99 1.22 1.89
C PRO A 76 -11.75 0.14 2.95
N ARG A 77 -11.30 -1.06 2.52
CA ARG A 77 -10.99 -2.18 3.41
C ARG A 77 -9.75 -2.90 2.92
N VAL A 78 -8.81 -3.11 3.83
CA VAL A 78 -7.52 -3.72 3.51
C VAL A 78 -7.09 -4.62 4.65
N GLN A 79 -6.77 -5.88 4.34
CA GLN A 79 -6.29 -6.85 5.33
C GLN A 79 -4.77 -6.74 5.46
N MET A 80 -4.27 -6.37 6.64
CA MET A 80 -2.84 -6.15 6.89
C MET A 80 -1.96 -7.36 6.58
N LYS A 81 -2.48 -8.57 6.79
CA LYS A 81 -1.76 -9.83 6.49
C LYS A 81 -1.31 -9.97 5.04
N LEU A 82 -1.93 -9.23 4.12
CA LEU A 82 -1.54 -9.25 2.70
C LEU A 82 -0.19 -8.57 2.44
N PHE A 83 0.35 -7.83 3.42
CA PHE A 83 1.60 -7.09 3.28
C PHE A 83 2.77 -7.65 4.08
N TRP A 84 2.57 -8.76 4.78
CA TRP A 84 3.54 -9.33 5.71
C TRP A 84 4.90 -9.65 5.10
N ASN A 85 4.93 -9.97 3.80
CA ASN A 85 6.16 -10.32 3.08
C ASN A 85 6.70 -9.19 2.20
N ILE A 86 6.08 -7.99 2.24
CA ILE A 86 6.44 -6.87 1.38
C ILE A 86 7.37 -5.92 2.16
N PRO A 87 8.61 -5.69 1.70
CA PRO A 87 9.58 -4.86 2.42
C PRO A 87 9.16 -3.40 2.59
N ARG A 88 8.50 -2.83 1.57
CA ARG A 88 8.10 -1.42 1.52
C ARG A 88 6.63 -1.25 1.18
N VAL A 89 5.85 -0.71 2.11
CA VAL A 89 4.39 -0.57 1.96
C VAL A 89 3.99 0.88 2.13
N ILE A 90 3.18 1.40 1.20
CA ILE A 90 2.63 2.75 1.24
C ILE A 90 1.11 2.68 1.09
N LEU A 91 0.39 3.18 2.09
CA LEU A 91 -1.06 3.19 2.12
C LEU A 91 -1.55 4.64 2.16
N THR A 92 -2.35 5.04 1.18
CA THR A 92 -2.90 6.40 1.11
C THR A 92 -4.41 6.36 0.98
N LYS A 93 -5.13 7.20 1.74
CA LYS A 93 -6.61 7.24 1.71
C LYS A 93 -7.25 5.86 1.94
N VAL A 94 -6.67 5.07 2.82
CA VAL A 94 -7.17 3.75 3.23
C VAL A 94 -7.67 3.85 4.68
N ASN A 95 -8.73 3.12 5.01
CA ASN A 95 -9.30 3.12 6.35
C ASN A 95 -8.67 2.02 7.22
N PHE A 96 -8.10 2.38 8.37
CA PHE A 96 -7.46 1.47 9.31
C PHE A 96 -7.70 1.85 10.76
N SER A 97 -7.83 0.84 11.61
CA SER A 97 -7.76 1.04 13.05
C SER A 97 -6.31 1.12 13.53
N PHE A 98 -6.08 1.79 14.65
CA PHE A 98 -4.80 1.74 15.37
C PHE A 98 -4.37 0.29 15.67
N HIS A 99 -5.34 -0.58 15.97
CA HIS A 99 -5.11 -2.00 16.24
C HIS A 99 -4.55 -2.76 15.03
N ASP A 100 -5.10 -2.54 13.83
CA ASP A 100 -4.62 -3.18 12.61
C ASP A 100 -3.16 -2.83 12.32
N ILE A 101 -2.83 -1.53 12.45
CA ILE A 101 -1.48 -1.03 12.24
C ILE A 101 -0.53 -1.56 13.32
N SER A 102 -0.96 -1.59 14.58
CA SER A 102 -0.16 -2.13 15.69
C SER A 102 0.22 -3.61 15.44
N ARG A 103 -0.71 -4.43 14.94
CA ARG A 103 -0.42 -5.84 14.59
C ARG A 103 0.57 -5.95 13.43
N LEU A 104 0.44 -5.09 12.42
CA LEU A 104 1.37 -5.06 11.30
C LEU A 104 2.78 -4.68 11.75
N ILE A 105 2.90 -3.67 12.62
CA ILE A 105 4.17 -3.26 13.20
C ILE A 105 4.78 -4.37 14.06
N GLN A 106 3.99 -5.02 14.92
CA GLN A 106 4.45 -6.16 15.72
C GLN A 106 4.97 -7.30 14.86
N HIS A 107 4.25 -7.64 13.78
CA HIS A 107 4.70 -8.62 12.78
C HIS A 107 6.06 -8.21 12.21
N TYR A 108 6.20 -6.96 11.77
CA TYR A 108 7.46 -6.50 11.17
C TYR A 108 8.64 -6.46 12.14
N ILE A 109 8.42 -6.17 13.43
CA ILE A 109 9.49 -6.22 14.44
C ILE A 109 10.04 -7.66 14.60
N GLN A 110 9.22 -8.67 14.32
CA GLN A 110 9.61 -10.08 14.39
C GLN A 110 10.29 -10.60 13.11
N HIS A 111 10.28 -9.82 12.01
CA HIS A 111 10.75 -10.27 10.70
C HIS A 111 11.76 -9.31 10.06
N ASP A 112 12.92 -9.86 9.65
CA ASP A 112 14.05 -9.07 9.12
C ASP A 112 13.83 -8.47 7.72
N THR A 113 12.72 -8.78 7.05
CA THR A 113 12.46 -8.37 5.67
C THR A 113 11.83 -6.98 5.54
N PHE A 114 11.43 -6.36 6.64
CA PHE A 114 10.73 -5.09 6.63
C PHE A 114 11.67 -3.89 6.69
N GLU A 115 11.46 -2.94 5.78
CA GLU A 115 12.28 -1.73 5.70
C GLU A 115 11.45 -0.45 5.92
N TYR A 116 10.25 -0.36 5.33
CA TYR A 116 9.50 0.89 5.32
C TYR A 116 7.99 0.70 5.27
N PHE A 117 7.28 1.39 6.16
CA PHE A 117 5.83 1.54 6.10
C PHE A 117 5.46 3.02 6.12
N SER A 118 4.58 3.44 5.22
CA SER A 118 3.98 4.77 5.25
C SER A 118 2.48 4.69 5.17
N MET A 119 1.81 5.48 6.01
CA MET A 119 0.38 5.68 5.95
C MET A 119 0.07 7.18 5.88
N GLU A 120 -0.72 7.57 4.88
CA GLU A 120 -1.19 8.95 4.74
C GLU A 120 -2.72 9.03 4.74
N GLY A 121 -3.24 10.00 5.48
CA GLY A 121 -4.66 10.29 5.51
C GLY A 121 -5.40 9.81 6.76
N VAL A 122 -4.68 9.56 7.87
CA VAL A 122 -5.34 9.23 9.15
C VAL A 122 -6.07 10.43 9.75
N SER A 123 -7.06 10.16 10.58
CA SER A 123 -7.75 11.16 11.39
C SER A 123 -6.89 11.63 12.57
N ASP A 124 -7.30 12.71 13.20
CA ASP A 124 -6.56 13.41 14.26
C ASP A 124 -6.46 12.58 15.54
N ASP A 125 -7.54 11.88 15.86
CA ASP A 125 -7.70 10.95 16.98
C ASP A 125 -6.92 9.64 16.80
N TRP A 126 -6.25 9.47 15.65
CA TRP A 126 -5.44 8.29 15.39
C TRP A 126 -4.13 8.29 16.19
N PHE A 127 -3.55 9.47 16.45
CA PHE A 127 -2.29 9.60 17.16
C PHE A 127 -2.52 9.44 18.67
N PRO A 128 -1.80 8.53 19.35
CA PRO A 128 -1.83 8.46 20.82
C PRO A 128 -1.47 9.81 21.45
N ASP A 129 -2.06 10.15 22.59
CA ASP A 129 -1.82 11.44 23.27
C ASP A 129 -0.34 11.67 23.58
N ASP A 130 0.40 10.59 23.90
CA ASP A 130 1.82 10.63 24.26
C ASP A 130 2.76 10.41 23.05
N SER A 131 2.24 10.47 21.82
CA SER A 131 3.07 10.25 20.62
C SER A 131 3.95 11.45 20.28
N ASP A 132 5.22 11.19 19.97
CA ASP A 132 6.14 12.21 19.47
C ASP A 132 5.78 12.59 18.03
N THR A 133 5.01 13.67 17.89
CA THR A 133 4.49 14.15 16.61
C THR A 133 5.07 15.52 16.25
N PHE A 134 5.18 15.76 14.94
CA PHE A 134 5.67 17.01 14.37
C PHE A 134 4.77 17.47 13.23
N ILE A 135 4.89 18.73 12.85
CA ILE A 135 4.21 19.28 11.68
C ILE A 135 5.12 19.13 10.45
N ASP A 136 4.63 18.47 9.40
CA ASP A 136 5.39 18.29 8.15
C ASP A 136 5.42 19.54 7.26
N ASP A 137 6.16 19.46 6.16
CA ASP A 137 6.30 20.51 5.14
C ASP A 137 4.97 20.94 4.50
N LYS A 138 3.92 20.13 4.66
CA LYS A 138 2.58 20.35 4.13
C LYS A 138 1.59 20.76 5.21
N ASN A 139 2.07 21.15 6.40
CA ASN A 139 1.28 21.54 7.56
C ASN A 139 0.34 20.42 8.05
N ARG A 140 0.85 19.19 8.13
CA ARG A 140 0.11 18.01 8.63
C ARG A 140 0.80 17.44 9.86
N LYS A 141 0.02 17.06 10.89
CA LYS A 141 0.54 16.29 12.02
C LYS A 141 1.08 14.95 11.51
N SER A 142 2.29 14.62 11.92
CA SER A 142 3.04 13.48 11.43
C SER A 142 3.82 12.82 12.56
N MET A 143 4.02 11.51 12.45
CA MET A 143 4.85 10.73 13.36
C MET A 143 5.81 9.88 12.53
N ILE A 144 7.06 9.78 12.99
CA ILE A 144 8.03 8.85 12.43
C ILE A 144 8.60 8.01 13.57
N VAL A 145 8.45 6.69 13.48
CA VAL A 145 9.10 5.73 14.36
C VAL A 145 10.23 5.07 13.59
N LYS A 146 11.46 5.16 14.10
CA LYS A 146 12.64 4.53 13.51
C LYS A 146 13.12 3.39 14.39
N GLY A 147 13.29 2.23 13.79
CA GLY A 147 14.07 1.12 14.35
C GLY A 147 15.45 1.05 13.72
N THR A 148 16.25 0.06 14.12
CA THR A 148 17.58 -0.19 13.56
C THR A 148 17.55 -0.59 12.09
N LYS A 149 16.51 -1.33 11.66
CA LYS A 149 16.34 -1.83 10.29
C LYS A 149 15.12 -1.29 9.55
N PHE A 150 14.28 -0.48 10.21
CA PHE A 150 13.00 -0.06 9.64
C PHE A 150 12.63 1.38 9.96
N SER A 151 11.69 1.93 9.20
CA SER A 151 10.98 3.14 9.58
C SER A 151 9.49 3.08 9.26
N ILE A 152 8.68 3.66 10.15
CA ILE A 152 7.24 3.78 10.04
C ILE A 152 6.91 5.26 10.01
N LYS A 153 6.21 5.72 8.98
CA LYS A 153 5.74 7.09 8.83
C LYS A 153 4.23 7.12 8.83
N ILE A 154 3.64 7.94 9.67
CA ILE A 154 2.18 8.14 9.74
C ILE A 154 1.89 9.62 9.59
N VAL A 155 0.96 9.95 8.70
CA VAL A 155 0.66 11.34 8.32
C VAL A 155 -0.84 11.57 8.35
N GLN A 156 -1.23 12.62 9.06
CA GLN A 156 -2.61 13.08 9.15
C GLN A 156 -3.16 13.44 7.77
N LYS A 157 -4.47 13.32 7.62
CA LYS A 157 -5.20 13.85 6.46
C LYS A 157 -4.99 15.37 6.38
N ARG A 158 -4.85 15.89 5.16
CA ARG A 158 -4.95 17.34 4.96
C ARG A 158 -6.33 17.79 5.40
N GLU A 159 -6.39 18.72 6.34
CA GLU A 159 -7.58 19.56 6.48
C GLU A 159 -7.85 20.23 5.13
N LYS A 160 -9.07 20.09 4.60
CA LYS A 160 -9.50 20.99 3.52
C LYS A 160 -9.51 22.38 4.16
N LYS A 161 -8.65 23.29 3.69
CA LYS A 161 -8.84 24.72 3.97
C LYS A 161 -10.29 25.04 3.61
N ARG A 162 -11.13 25.33 4.60
CA ARG A 162 -12.37 26.06 4.36
C ARG A 162 -11.91 27.42 3.85
N LEU A 163 -12.00 27.61 2.53
CA LEU A 163 -12.04 28.95 1.98
C LEU A 163 -13.32 29.56 2.56
N PHE A 164 -13.15 30.45 3.52
CA PHE A 164 -14.24 31.29 4.04
C PHE A 164 -14.77 32.18 2.93
#